data_AF-A0A7J5TFL8-F1
#
_entry.id   AF-A0A7J5TFL8-F1
#
_cell.length_a   1.000
_cell.length_b   1.000
_cell.length_c   1.000
_cell.angle_alpha   90.00
_cell.angle_beta   90.00
_cell.angle_gamma   90.00
#
_symmetry.space_group_name_H-M   'P 1'
#
loop_
_entity.id
_entity.type
_entity.pdbx_description
1 polymer ?
#
loop_
_entity_poly.entity_id
_entity_poly.type
_entity_poly.pdbx_seq_one_letter_code
_entity_poly.pdbx_strand_id
1 'polypeptide(L)'
;MESLNILNSSGTAHRIRVLLADRNMTQSSLATALGLSRSALSQRIRGNTQFKADEIVEIAKLLSVTPNDLLISNSRDMKNA
;
A
#
# COMPACT_ATOMS: atom_id res chain seq x y z
N MET A 1 -10.76 24.22 6.34
CA MET A 1 -10.47 23.48 5.09
C MET A 1 -9.21 22.69 5.31
N GLU A 2 -9.23 21.44 4.84
CA GLU A 2 -8.07 20.58 4.62
C GLU A 2 -7.49 19.88 5.86
N SER A 3 -7.89 18.61 6.05
CA SER A 3 -7.05 17.48 6.53
C SER A 3 -7.88 16.37 7.21
N LEU A 4 -8.95 15.86 6.57
CA LEU A 4 -9.69 14.72 7.14
C LEU A 4 -10.23 13.74 6.10
N ASN A 5 -9.50 13.53 5.00
CA ASN A 5 -9.90 12.55 3.99
C ASN A 5 -8.79 11.59 3.53
N ILE A 6 -7.76 11.33 4.36
CA ILE A 6 -6.67 10.40 4.02
C ILE A 6 -6.73 9.11 4.86
N LEU A 7 -7.94 8.60 5.14
CA LEU A 7 -8.11 7.42 6.02
C LEU A 7 -8.96 6.29 5.44
N ASN A 8 -9.10 6.19 4.12
CA ASN A 8 -9.77 5.02 3.52
C ASN A 8 -9.00 4.35 2.38
N SER A 9 -7.67 4.34 2.47
CA SER A 9 -6.86 3.38 1.74
C SER A 9 -6.76 2.12 2.60
N SER A 10 -7.03 0.94 2.04
CA SER A 10 -6.86 -0.36 2.69
C SER A 10 -5.65 -0.39 3.64
N GLY A 11 -5.77 -1.05 4.80
CA GLY A 11 -4.71 -1.08 5.82
C GLY A 11 -3.32 -1.41 5.24
N THR A 12 -3.29 -2.27 4.23
CA THR A 12 -2.10 -2.59 3.42
C THR A 12 -1.50 -1.38 2.70
N ALA A 13 -2.30 -0.59 1.97
CA ALA A 13 -1.82 0.58 1.26
C ALA A 13 -1.27 1.65 2.21
N HIS A 14 -1.89 1.81 3.38
CA HIS A 14 -1.37 2.69 4.43
C HIS A 14 -0.01 2.20 4.94
N ARG A 15 0.11 0.92 5.27
CA ARG A 15 1.37 0.32 5.77
C ARG A 15 2.52 0.48 4.79
N ILE A 16 2.26 0.27 3.49
CA ILE A 16 3.26 0.46 2.43
C ILE A 16 3.75 1.91 2.40
N ARG A 17 2.86 2.91 2.52
CA ARG A 17 3.25 4.33 2.53
C ARG A 17 4.17 4.68 3.70
N VAL A 18 3.86 4.18 4.89
CA VAL A 18 4.69 4.41 6.10
C VAL A 18 6.08 3.83 5.88
N LEU A 19 6.17 2.57 5.43
CA LEU A 19 7.44 1.90 5.21
C LEU A 19 8.29 2.54 4.09
N LEU A 20 7.65 3.12 3.07
CA LEU A 20 8.34 3.90 2.04
C LEU A 20 8.96 5.17 2.63
N ALA A 21 8.21 5.91 3.46
CA ALA A 21 8.70 7.12 4.13
C ALA A 21 9.90 6.80 5.05
N ASP A 22 9.79 5.73 5.86
CA ASP A 22 10.87 5.30 6.76
C ASP A 22 12.17 4.95 6.01
N ARG A 23 12.07 4.53 4.74
CA ARG A 23 13.20 4.14 3.89
C ARG A 23 13.62 5.20 2.88
N ASN A 24 13.06 6.42 2.96
CA ASN A 24 13.29 7.48 1.97
C ASN A 24 13.00 7.03 0.51
N MET A 25 12.06 6.11 0.34
CA MET A 25 11.64 5.61 -0.97
C MET A 25 10.40 6.34 -1.45
N THR A 26 10.30 6.56 -2.76
CA THR A 26 9.13 7.21 -3.36
C THR A 26 8.15 6.17 -3.89
N GLN A 27 6.88 6.57 -4.09
CA GLN A 27 5.94 5.72 -4.83
C GLN A 27 6.43 5.48 -6.27
N SER A 28 7.03 6.49 -6.91
CA SER A 28 7.58 6.34 -8.26
C SER A 28 8.66 5.26 -8.34
N SER A 29 9.58 5.21 -7.37
CA SER A 29 10.61 4.16 -7.33
C SER A 29 10.02 2.78 -7.05
N LEU A 30 8.98 2.69 -6.21
CA LEU A 30 8.27 1.42 -6.00
C LEU A 30 7.56 0.95 -7.28
N ALA A 31 6.92 1.86 -8.01
CA ALA A 31 6.25 1.53 -9.27
C ALA A 31 7.24 0.95 -10.28
N THR A 32 8.40 1.59 -10.43
CA THR A 32 9.48 1.11 -11.30
C THR A 32 9.98 -0.28 -10.86
N ALA A 33 10.19 -0.50 -9.56
CA ALA A 33 10.65 -1.80 -9.05
C ALA A 33 9.63 -2.93 -9.28
N LEU A 34 8.33 -2.61 -9.30
CA LEU A 34 7.27 -3.57 -9.58
C LEU A 34 6.93 -3.71 -11.08
N GLY A 35 7.61 -2.98 -11.96
CA GLY A 35 7.26 -2.95 -13.39
C GLY A 35 5.89 -2.32 -13.67
N LEU A 36 5.40 -1.47 -12.76
CA LEU A 36 4.10 -0.79 -12.86
C LEU A 36 4.26 0.64 -13.35
N SER A 37 3.22 1.16 -14.00
CA SER A 37 3.11 2.60 -14.23
C SER A 37 2.82 3.33 -12.91
N ARG A 38 3.21 4.61 -12.82
CA ARG A 38 2.90 5.46 -11.65
C ARG A 38 1.39 5.55 -11.40
N SER A 39 0.58 5.60 -12.45
CA SER A 39 -0.89 5.62 -12.32
C SER A 39 -1.41 4.32 -11.73
N ALA A 40 -0.90 3.16 -12.18
CA ALA A 40 -1.30 1.85 -11.67
C ALA A 40 -0.96 1.67 -10.18
N LEU A 41 0.22 2.13 -9.75
CA LEU A 41 0.56 2.12 -8.32
C LEU A 41 -0.33 3.10 -7.54
N SER A 42 -0.57 4.31 -8.08
CA SER A 42 -1.39 5.32 -7.41
C SER A 42 -2.82 4.83 -7.16
N GLN A 43 -3.43 4.11 -8.12
CA GLN A 43 -4.75 3.48 -7.92
C GLN A 43 -4.73 2.47 -6.76
N ARG A 44 -3.66 1.66 -6.64
CA ARG A 44 -3.49 0.71 -5.53
C ARG A 44 -3.31 1.39 -4.18
N ILE A 45 -2.45 2.41 -4.13
CA ILE A 45 -2.20 3.19 -2.93
C ILE A 45 -3.46 3.94 -2.46
N ARG A 46 -4.33 4.37 -3.38
CA ARG A 46 -5.62 4.99 -3.03
C ARG A 46 -6.69 3.97 -2.61
N GLY A 47 -6.49 2.69 -2.86
CA GLY A 47 -7.46 1.63 -2.55
C GLY A 47 -8.48 1.36 -3.67
N ASN A 48 -8.36 2.04 -4.82
CA ASN A 48 -9.23 1.82 -5.98
C ASN A 48 -8.93 0.51 -6.71
N THR A 49 -7.77 -0.09 -6.44
CA THR A 49 -7.35 -1.39 -6.97
C THR A 49 -6.62 -2.14 -5.86
N GLN A 50 -6.92 -3.42 -5.68
CA GLN A 50 -6.22 -4.22 -4.69
C GLN A 50 -4.80 -4.58 -5.17
N PHE A 51 -3.86 -4.70 -4.24
CA PHE A 51 -2.58 -5.33 -4.55
C PHE A 51 -2.79 -6.83 -4.74
N LYS A 52 -2.14 -7.38 -5.76
CA LYS A 52 -2.09 -8.83 -5.95
C LYS A 52 -1.13 -9.48 -4.95
N ALA A 53 -1.28 -10.77 -4.72
CA ALA A 53 -0.46 -11.50 -3.75
C ALA A 53 1.04 -11.49 -4.11
N ASP A 54 1.37 -11.66 -5.39
CA ASP A 54 2.73 -11.54 -5.92
C ASP A 54 3.32 -10.15 -5.73
N GLU A 55 2.53 -9.09 -5.97
CA GLU A 55 2.92 -7.71 -5.69
C GLU A 55 3.23 -7.50 -4.20
N ILE A 56 2.42 -8.04 -3.28
CA ILE A 56 2.67 -7.95 -1.85
C ILE A 56 3.97 -8.67 -1.46
N VAL A 57 4.21 -9.86 -1.99
CA VAL A 57 5.46 -10.58 -1.74
C VAL A 57 6.67 -9.79 -2.22
N GLU A 58 6.58 -9.18 -3.39
CA GLU A 58 7.69 -8.40 -3.94
C GLU A 58 7.93 -7.10 -3.17
N ILE A 59 6.87 -6.39 -2.79
CA ILE A 59 6.95 -5.21 -1.93
C ILE A 59 7.58 -5.56 -0.58
N ALA A 60 7.23 -6.71 0.00
CA ALA A 60 7.79 -7.15 1.28
C ALA A 60 9.30 -7.36 1.18
N LYS A 61 9.78 -7.99 0.11
CA LYS A 61 11.22 -8.16 -0.17
C LYS A 61 11.93 -6.81 -0.33
N LEU A 62 11.40 -5.93 -1.18
CA LEU A 62 11.96 -4.60 -1.43
C LEU A 62 12.07 -3.77 -0.15
N LEU A 63 11.10 -3.92 0.75
CA LEU A 63 11.07 -3.23 2.03
C LEU A 63 11.76 -4.03 3.15
N SER A 64 12.28 -5.22 2.90
CA SER A 64 12.91 -6.07 3.93
C SER A 64 11.99 -6.32 5.15
N VAL A 65 10.73 -6.64 4.87
CA VAL A 65 9.71 -7.04 5.85
C VAL A 65 9.05 -8.34 5.39
N THR A 66 8.18 -8.93 6.22
CA THR A 66 7.39 -10.08 5.80
C THR A 66 6.09 -9.63 5.09
N PRO A 67 5.49 -10.46 4.23
CA PRO A 67 4.16 -10.18 3.67
C PRO A 67 3.10 -9.92 4.75
N ASN A 68 3.17 -10.62 5.88
CA ASN A 68 2.25 -10.42 7.01
C ASN A 68 2.41 -9.03 7.65
N ASP A 69 3.62 -8.47 7.66
CA ASP A 69 3.82 -7.10 8.14
C ASP A 69 3.10 -6.06 7.29
N LEU A 70 2.86 -6.36 6.00
CA LEU A 70 2.12 -5.50 5.08
C LEU A 70 0.61 -5.70 5.20
N LEU A 71 0.15 -6.93 5.45
CA LEU A 71 -1.26 -7.29 5.50
C LEU A 71 -1.85 -6.92 6.87
N ILE A 72 -2.35 -5.69 6.98
CA ILE A 72 -3.11 -5.26 8.16
C ILE A 72 -4.56 -5.74 8.02
N SER A 73 -4.98 -6.62 8.93
CA SER A 73 -6.39 -7.00 9.08
C SER A 73 -7.17 -5.81 9.65
N ASN A 74 -7.84 -5.05 8.80
CA ASN A 74 -8.80 -4.06 9.28
C ASN A 74 -10.05 -4.79 9.74
N SER A 75 -10.16 -5.06 11.05
CA SER A 75 -11.36 -5.62 11.68
C SER A 75 -12.58 -4.67 11.67
N ARG A 76 -12.56 -3.62 10.84
CA ARG A 76 -13.60 -2.59 10.73
C ARG A 76 -14.46 -2.71 9.48
N ASP A 77 -14.07 -3.53 8.51
CA ASP A 77 -14.82 -3.69 7.25
C ASP A 77 -16.00 -4.69 7.37
N MET A 78 -16.24 -5.25 8.57
CA MET A 78 -17.32 -6.23 8.85
C MET A 78 -18.57 -5.65 9.54
N LYS A 79 -18.74 -4.32 9.60
CA LYS A 79 -19.97 -3.71 10.15
C LYS A 79 -20.61 -2.81 9.12
N ASN A 80 -21.31 -3.41 8.16
CA ASN A 80 -22.45 -2.86 7.40
C ASN A 80 -22.96 -3.97 6.46
N ALA A 81 -23.61 -4.98 7.03
CA ALA A 81 -24.47 -5.92 6.34
C ALA A 81 -25.80 -5.96 7.10
#